data_AF-A0A5C9D0C4-F1
#
_entry.id   AF-A0A5C9D0C4-F1
#
_cell.length_a   1.000
_cell.length_b   1.000
_cell.length_c   1.000
_cell.angle_alpha   90.00
_cell.angle_beta   90.00
_cell.angle_gamma   90.00
#
_symmetry.space_group_name_H-M   'P 1'
#
loop_
_entity.id
_entity.type
_entity.pdbx_description
1 polymer ?
#
loop_
_entity_poly.entity_id
_entity_poly.type
_entity_poly.pdbx_seq_one_letter_code
_entity_poly.pdbx_strand_id
1 'polypeptide(L)'
;MKLSEFGFDEDMRRQTAASNLDGFQIGRIIEEQRNRYSLLTEAGEYDAEITGNLRFSAEESEDLPAVGDWVLASLLEHNFAVIHAVLPRKTALRRRALGTKGEAQIIAANVDGALLVQAADRDFNLNRLERYRIICAEAGVPSYVVITKTDLFPPDYAEELVRSVEARLPGAERVRPTVS
;
A
#
# COMPACT_ATOMS: atom_id res chain seq x y z
N MET A 1 -7.95 -2.99 -19.74
CA MET A 1 -7.47 -1.88 -18.87
C MET A 1 -5.97 -1.77 -19.04
N LYS A 2 -5.35 -0.61 -18.86
CA LYS A 2 -3.88 -0.48 -19.01
C LYS A 2 -3.21 -0.54 -17.64
N LEU A 3 -2.08 -1.25 -17.51
CA LEU A 3 -1.37 -1.32 -16.22
C LEU A 3 -0.92 0.05 -15.68
N SER A 4 -0.65 0.99 -16.59
CA SER A 4 -0.29 2.37 -16.23
C SER A 4 -1.39 3.12 -15.48
N GLU A 5 -2.66 2.75 -15.70
CA GLU A 5 -3.80 3.34 -14.97
C GLU A 5 -3.81 2.91 -13.49
N PHE A 6 -3.10 1.82 -13.17
CA PHE A 6 -2.91 1.31 -11.82
C PHE A 6 -1.50 1.58 -11.29
N GLY A 7 -0.73 2.49 -11.89
CA GLY A 7 0.60 2.88 -11.38
C GLY A 7 1.77 2.00 -11.82
N PHE A 8 1.63 1.22 -12.90
CA PHE A 8 2.79 0.55 -13.51
C PHE A 8 3.54 1.52 -14.43
N ASP A 9 4.67 2.02 -13.97
CA ASP A 9 5.45 3.04 -14.67
C ASP A 9 6.66 2.48 -15.45
N GLU A 10 7.35 3.38 -16.15
CA GLU A 10 8.51 3.04 -16.99
C GLU A 10 9.70 2.48 -16.20
N ASP A 11 9.90 2.90 -14.95
CA ASP A 11 11.00 2.36 -14.15
C ASP A 11 10.71 0.90 -13.79
N MET A 12 9.47 0.58 -13.43
CA MET A 12 9.05 -0.80 -13.20
C MET A 12 9.17 -1.64 -14.47
N ARG A 13 8.76 -1.10 -15.63
CA ARG A 13 8.94 -1.75 -16.93
C ARG A 13 10.40 -2.08 -17.22
N ARG A 14 11.32 -1.12 -17.01
CA ARG A 14 12.75 -1.33 -17.22
C ARG A 14 13.33 -2.40 -16.30
N GLN A 15 12.94 -2.39 -15.02
CA GLN A 15 13.37 -3.42 -14.06
C GLN A 15 12.84 -4.81 -14.45
N THR A 16 11.63 -4.86 -15.02
CA THR A 16 11.00 -6.11 -15.46
C THR A 16 11.59 -6.62 -16.78
N ALA A 17 12.03 -5.74 -17.69
CA ALA A 17 12.66 -6.13 -18.96
C ALA A 17 13.97 -6.92 -18.77
N ALA A 18 14.61 -6.82 -17.59
CA ALA A 18 15.75 -7.65 -17.22
C ALA A 18 15.35 -9.08 -16.82
N SER A 19 14.07 -9.31 -16.53
CA SER A 19 13.50 -10.63 -16.24
C SER A 19 13.00 -11.25 -17.54
N ASN A 20 13.27 -12.53 -17.77
CA ASN A 20 12.76 -13.20 -18.96
C ASN A 20 11.22 -13.32 -18.86
N LEU A 21 10.51 -12.51 -19.64
CA LEU A 21 9.05 -12.39 -19.60
C LEU A 21 8.34 -13.44 -20.47
N ASP A 22 9.07 -14.28 -21.19
CA ASP A 22 8.48 -15.29 -22.07
C ASP A 22 7.51 -16.20 -21.31
N GLY A 23 6.22 -16.08 -21.64
CA GLY A 23 5.13 -16.85 -21.03
C GLY A 23 4.55 -16.28 -19.74
N PHE A 24 5.08 -15.17 -19.21
CA PHE A 24 4.55 -14.51 -18.02
C PHE A 24 3.76 -13.24 -18.36
N GLN A 25 2.81 -12.93 -17.50
CA GLN A 25 2.03 -11.71 -17.50
C GLN A 25 2.33 -10.92 -16.23
N ILE A 26 2.32 -9.60 -16.37
CA ILE A 26 2.46 -8.68 -15.24
C ILE A 26 1.06 -8.41 -14.69
N GLY A 27 0.91 -8.49 -13.38
CA GLY A 27 -0.32 -8.09 -12.72
C GLY A 27 -0.08 -7.46 -11.36
N ARG A 28 -1.09 -6.77 -10.85
CA ARG A 28 -1.11 -6.13 -9.55
C ARG A 28 -1.95 -6.96 -8.58
N ILE A 29 -1.42 -7.23 -7.40
CA ILE A 29 -2.19 -7.84 -6.31
C ILE A 29 -3.19 -6.80 -5.80
N ILE A 30 -4.48 -7.09 -5.93
CA ILE A 30 -5.56 -6.22 -5.45
C ILE A 30 -6.18 -6.72 -4.14
N GLU A 31 -6.02 -8.01 -3.84
CA GLU A 31 -6.48 -8.63 -2.60
C GLU A 31 -5.54 -9.75 -2.14
N GLU A 32 -5.39 -9.91 -0.83
CA GLU A 32 -4.67 -11.02 -0.18
C GLU A 32 -5.56 -11.60 0.93
N GLN A 33 -5.77 -12.92 0.88
CA GLN A 33 -6.52 -13.67 1.87
C GLN A 33 -5.86 -15.04 2.12
N ARG A 34 -5.03 -15.14 3.16
CA ARG A 34 -4.50 -16.43 3.68
C ARG A 34 -3.84 -17.28 2.58
N ASN A 35 -2.89 -16.69 1.85
CA ASN A 35 -2.17 -17.28 0.71
C ASN A 35 -2.98 -17.46 -0.60
N ARG A 36 -4.20 -16.93 -0.67
CA ARG A 36 -4.89 -16.71 -1.94
C ARG A 36 -4.86 -15.23 -2.27
N TYR A 37 -4.72 -14.94 -3.55
CA TYR A 37 -4.56 -13.59 -4.06
C TYR A 37 -5.60 -13.33 -5.14
N SER A 38 -6.01 -12.08 -5.28
CA SER A 38 -6.66 -11.61 -6.49
C SER A 38 -5.67 -10.78 -7.30
N LEU A 39 -5.48 -11.15 -8.56
CA LEU A 39 -4.51 -10.57 -9.48
C LEU A 39 -5.23 -9.80 -10.58
N LEU A 40 -4.98 -8.50 -10.66
CA LEU A 40 -5.45 -7.66 -11.75
C LEU A 40 -4.40 -7.57 -12.86
N THR A 41 -4.78 -7.91 -14.08
CA THR A 41 -3.96 -7.78 -15.30
C THR A 41 -4.67 -6.94 -16.36
N GLU A 42 -4.03 -6.71 -17.50
CA GLU A 42 -4.71 -6.06 -18.63
C GLU A 42 -5.86 -6.89 -19.21
N ALA A 43 -5.78 -8.22 -19.05
CA ALA A 43 -6.77 -9.18 -19.53
C ALA A 43 -7.97 -9.35 -18.59
N GLY A 44 -7.83 -8.96 -17.31
CA GLY A 44 -8.90 -9.08 -16.31
C GLY A 44 -8.38 -9.43 -14.92
N GLU A 45 -9.30 -9.81 -14.04
CA GLU A 45 -9.03 -10.26 -12.68
C GLU A 45 -8.97 -11.80 -12.62
N TYR A 46 -8.03 -12.31 -11.83
CA TYR A 46 -7.75 -13.73 -11.69
C TYR A 46 -7.60 -14.09 -10.21
N ASP A 47 -8.19 -15.22 -9.80
CA ASP A 47 -7.78 -15.87 -8.56
C ASP A 47 -6.36 -16.40 -8.72
N ALA A 48 -5.52 -16.23 -7.71
CA ALA A 48 -4.10 -16.53 -7.84
C ALA A 48 -3.50 -17.20 -6.61
N GLU A 49 -2.56 -18.10 -6.86
CA GLU A 49 -1.73 -18.75 -5.85
C GLU A 49 -0.25 -18.61 -6.18
N ILE A 50 0.60 -18.65 -5.17
CA ILE A 50 2.06 -18.66 -5.35
C ILE A 50 2.56 -20.06 -5.69
N THR A 51 3.61 -20.13 -6.52
CA THR A 51 4.32 -21.39 -6.73
C THR A 51 4.89 -21.95 -5.43
N GLY A 52 5.05 -23.28 -5.37
CA GLY A 52 5.77 -23.93 -4.28
C GLY A 52 7.18 -23.38 -4.11
N ASN A 53 7.89 -23.12 -5.23
CA ASN A 53 9.23 -22.53 -5.19
C ASN A 53 9.24 -21.19 -4.43
N LEU A 54 8.35 -20.26 -4.81
CA LEU A 54 8.23 -18.96 -4.14
C LEU A 54 7.89 -19.11 -2.64
N ARG A 55 7.04 -20.09 -2.30
CA ARG A 55 6.69 -20.38 -0.90
C ARG A 55 7.88 -20.91 -0.09
N PHE A 56 8.70 -21.78 -0.67
CA PHE A 56 9.82 -22.40 0.03
C PHE A 56 11.08 -21.52 0.04
N SER A 57 11.23 -20.62 -0.92
CA SER A 57 12.34 -19.66 -0.97
C SER A 57 12.12 -18.41 -0.13
N ALA A 58 10.89 -18.16 0.35
CA ALA A 58 10.59 -17.05 1.23
C ALA A 58 11.22 -17.29 2.62
N GLU A 59 12.12 -16.41 3.02
CA GLU A 59 12.74 -16.43 4.35
C GLU A 59 11.87 -15.66 5.35
N GLU A 60 11.25 -14.57 4.89
CA GLU A 60 10.38 -13.72 5.68
C GLU A 60 8.98 -13.59 5.06
N SER A 61 8.02 -13.20 5.90
CA SER A 61 6.67 -12.85 5.42
C SER A 61 6.68 -11.71 4.39
N GLU A 62 7.72 -10.88 4.36
CA GLU A 62 7.90 -9.82 3.37
C GLU A 62 8.25 -10.35 1.97
N ASP A 63 8.79 -11.56 1.84
CA ASP A 63 9.14 -12.14 0.53
C ASP A 63 7.90 -12.62 -0.25
N LEU A 64 6.78 -12.77 0.46
CA LEU A 64 5.50 -13.16 -0.12
C LEU A 64 4.78 -11.93 -0.72
N PRO A 65 3.93 -12.14 -1.74
CA PRO A 65 3.13 -11.06 -2.30
C PRO A 65 2.22 -10.43 -1.25
N ALA A 66 2.07 -9.11 -1.32
CA ALA A 66 1.14 -8.31 -0.54
C ALA A 66 0.27 -7.43 -1.44
N VAL A 67 -0.81 -6.85 -0.91
CA VAL A 67 -1.66 -5.93 -1.66
C VAL A 67 -0.86 -4.75 -2.22
N GLY A 68 -1.01 -4.49 -3.51
CA GLY A 68 -0.29 -3.47 -4.26
C GLY A 68 1.04 -3.94 -4.88
N ASP A 69 1.47 -5.18 -4.60
CA ASP A 69 2.63 -5.73 -5.29
C ASP A 69 2.36 -5.96 -6.78
N TRP A 70 3.39 -5.70 -7.58
CA TRP A 70 3.46 -6.14 -8.95
C TRP A 70 4.14 -7.50 -9.02
N VAL A 71 3.58 -8.42 -9.81
CA VAL A 71 4.06 -9.80 -9.86
C VAL A 71 4.16 -10.30 -11.29
N LEU A 72 5.01 -11.31 -11.48
CA LEU A 72 5.03 -12.14 -12.68
C LEU A 72 4.17 -13.37 -12.44
N ALA A 73 3.19 -13.59 -13.32
CA ALA A 73 2.26 -14.69 -13.20
C ALA A 73 2.00 -15.39 -14.54
N SER A 74 1.75 -16.70 -14.49
CA SER A 74 1.20 -17.44 -15.63
C SER A 74 -0.31 -17.42 -15.54
N LEU A 75 -1.00 -16.94 -16.59
CA LEU A 75 -2.46 -16.98 -16.67
C LEU A 75 -2.90 -18.36 -17.17
N LEU A 76 -3.84 -18.97 -16.46
CA LEU A 76 -4.42 -20.27 -16.77
C LEU A 76 -5.90 -20.12 -17.15
N GLU A 77 -6.53 -21.25 -17.51
CA GLU A 77 -7.96 -21.30 -17.76
C GLU A 77 -8.77 -21.01 -16.48
N HIS A 78 -10.06 -20.70 -16.65
CA HIS A 78 -11.01 -20.49 -15.55
C HIS A 78 -10.65 -19.31 -14.61
N ASN A 79 -10.04 -18.25 -15.15
CA ASN A 79 -9.63 -17.05 -14.39
C ASN A 79 -8.71 -17.38 -13.20
N PHE A 80 -7.82 -18.36 -13.37
CA PHE A 80 -6.80 -18.69 -12.38
C PHE A 80 -5.41 -18.26 -12.85
N ALA A 81 -4.54 -17.89 -11.92
CA ALA A 81 -3.17 -17.51 -12.20
C ALA A 81 -2.20 -18.11 -11.17
N VAL A 82 -0.96 -18.37 -11.61
CA VAL A 82 0.12 -18.83 -10.74
C VAL A 82 1.17 -17.74 -10.65
N ILE A 83 1.45 -17.25 -9.45
CA ILE A 83 2.43 -16.20 -9.16
C ILE A 83 3.81 -16.84 -9.00
N HIS A 84 4.75 -16.40 -9.85
CA HIS A 84 6.12 -16.92 -9.89
C HIS A 84 7.10 -16.04 -9.14
N ALA A 85 6.91 -14.71 -9.17
CA ALA A 85 7.81 -13.76 -8.55
C ALA A 85 7.10 -12.46 -8.18
N VAL A 86 7.55 -11.82 -7.11
CA VAL A 86 7.22 -10.44 -6.76
C VAL A 86 8.27 -9.51 -7.38
N LEU A 87 7.83 -8.47 -8.08
CA LEU A 87 8.72 -7.47 -8.65
C LEU A 87 9.24 -6.51 -7.55
N PRO A 88 10.39 -5.83 -7.75
CA PRO A 88 10.94 -4.92 -6.76
C PRO A 88 9.95 -3.84 -6.33
N ARG A 89 9.80 -3.67 -5.01
CA ARG A 89 8.90 -2.67 -4.43
C ARG A 89 9.53 -1.29 -4.43
N LYS A 90 8.77 -0.28 -4.85
CA LYS A 90 9.17 1.13 -4.70
C LYS A 90 8.94 1.64 -3.28
N THR A 91 7.79 1.27 -2.71
CA THR A 91 7.38 1.63 -1.35
C THR A 91 6.74 0.42 -0.69
N ALA A 92 6.87 0.32 0.64
CA ALA A 92 6.26 -0.75 1.41
C ALA A 92 5.92 -0.28 2.82
N LEU A 93 4.63 -0.16 3.11
CA LEU A 93 4.11 0.11 4.45
C LEU A 93 4.14 -1.18 5.25
N ARG A 94 4.78 -1.12 6.42
CA ARG A 94 5.01 -2.27 7.30
C ARG A 94 4.32 -2.09 8.63
N ARG A 95 3.70 -3.17 9.10
CA ARG A 95 3.21 -3.29 10.46
C ARG A 95 4.12 -4.24 11.22
N ARG A 96 4.81 -3.74 12.24
CA ARG A 96 5.53 -4.61 13.18
C ARG A 96 4.52 -5.35 14.05
N ALA A 97 4.57 -6.68 14.03
CA ALA A 97 3.80 -7.49 14.97
C ALA A 97 4.48 -7.46 16.35
N LEU A 98 3.70 -7.28 17.42
CA LEU A 98 4.18 -7.45 18.80
C LEU A 98 4.25 -8.96 19.09
N GLY A 99 5.44 -9.57 18.97
CA GLY A 99 5.65 -11.00 19.19
C GLY A 99 7.13 -11.42 19.13
N THR A 100 7.44 -12.65 19.55
CA THR A 100 8.80 -13.19 19.80
C THR A 100 9.72 -13.25 18.59
N LYS A 101 9.22 -13.05 17.36
CA LYS A 101 10.03 -12.99 16.15
C LYS A 101 10.11 -11.61 15.47
N GLY A 102 9.36 -10.61 15.93
CA GLY A 102 9.45 -9.24 15.39
C GLY A 102 9.21 -9.10 13.87
N GLU A 103 8.69 -10.15 13.20
CA GLU A 103 8.50 -10.15 11.75
C GLU A 103 7.55 -9.00 11.36
N ALA A 104 8.02 -8.18 10.44
CA ALA A 104 7.24 -7.11 9.86
C ALA A 104 6.34 -7.69 8.77
N GLN A 105 5.07 -7.31 8.80
CA GLN A 105 4.12 -7.67 7.76
C GLN A 105 3.92 -6.46 6.85
N ILE A 106 4.05 -6.66 5.54
CA ILE A 106 3.66 -5.64 4.56
C ILE A 106 2.14 -5.56 4.51
N ILE A 107 1.62 -4.36 4.73
CA ILE A 107 0.17 -4.09 4.67
C ILE A 107 -0.25 -3.43 3.35
N ALA A 108 0.69 -2.77 2.68
CA ALA A 108 0.51 -2.21 1.34
C ALA A 108 1.87 -1.97 0.69
N ALA A 109 1.98 -2.26 -0.60
CA ALA A 109 3.17 -2.02 -1.42
C ALA A 109 2.85 -1.14 -2.64
N ASN A 110 3.87 -0.46 -3.15
CA ASN A 110 3.79 0.39 -4.35
C ASN A 110 2.62 1.39 -4.29
N VAL A 111 2.51 2.06 -3.14
CA VAL A 111 1.57 3.16 -2.92
C VAL A 111 2.30 4.49 -3.08
N ASP A 112 1.66 5.43 -3.76
CA ASP A 112 2.24 6.74 -4.08
C ASP A 112 1.91 7.80 -3.02
N GLY A 113 1.01 7.50 -2.09
CA GLY A 113 0.63 8.40 -1.01
C GLY A 113 -0.28 7.76 0.01
N ALA A 114 -0.35 8.37 1.20
CA ALA A 114 -1.18 7.95 2.31
C ALA A 114 -2.02 9.13 2.84
N LEU A 115 -3.32 8.88 3.07
CA LEU A 115 -4.20 9.82 3.76
C LEU A 115 -4.33 9.41 5.23
N LEU A 116 -3.85 10.27 6.13
CA LEU A 116 -3.98 10.11 7.58
C LEU A 116 -5.28 10.77 8.03
N VAL A 117 -6.37 9.99 8.00
CA VAL A 117 -7.72 10.48 8.26
C VAL A 117 -8.07 10.38 9.75
N GLN A 118 -8.47 11.48 10.37
CA GLN A 118 -9.07 11.50 11.71
C GLN A 118 -10.29 12.40 11.75
N ALA A 119 -11.30 12.01 12.51
CA ALA A 119 -12.45 12.87 12.78
C ALA A 119 -12.04 13.99 13.76
N ALA A 120 -12.65 15.17 13.61
CA ALA A 120 -12.51 16.29 14.54
C ALA A 120 -13.12 16.02 15.94
N ASP A 121 -13.65 14.82 16.19
CA ASP A 121 -14.27 14.51 17.46
C ASP A 121 -13.26 14.23 18.59
N ARG A 122 -13.76 13.79 19.75
CA ARG A 122 -12.96 13.52 20.95
C ARG A 122 -11.85 12.48 20.79
N ASP A 123 -11.85 11.67 19.73
CA ASP A 123 -10.76 10.70 19.45
C ASP A 123 -9.64 11.31 18.58
N PHE A 124 -9.70 12.60 18.24
CA PHE A 124 -8.62 13.30 17.56
C PHE A 124 -7.31 13.20 18.36
N ASN A 125 -6.26 12.63 17.74
CA ASN A 125 -5.06 12.21 18.45
C ASN A 125 -3.79 12.52 17.65
N LEU A 126 -3.10 13.58 18.07
CA LEU A 126 -1.84 14.04 17.47
C LEU A 126 -0.73 12.99 17.55
N ASN A 127 -0.61 12.25 18.66
CA ASN A 127 0.42 11.21 18.80
C ASN A 127 0.18 10.06 17.80
N ARG A 128 -1.08 9.78 17.48
CA ARG A 128 -1.45 8.78 16.47
C ARG A 128 -1.09 9.26 15.06
N LEU A 129 -1.36 10.53 14.72
CA LEU A 129 -0.96 11.13 13.44
C LEU A 129 0.56 11.14 13.26
N GLU A 130 1.30 11.56 14.29
CA GLU A 130 2.76 11.60 14.31
C GLU A 130 3.36 10.21 14.06
N ARG A 131 2.87 9.20 14.77
CA ARG A 131 3.29 7.82 14.57
C ARG A 131 3.07 7.34 13.14
N TYR A 132 1.90 7.59 12.55
CA TYR A 132 1.61 7.15 11.19
C TYR A 132 2.43 7.92 10.15
N ARG A 133 2.70 9.21 10.37
CA ARG A 133 3.61 9.98 9.52
C ARG A 133 5.02 9.40 9.52
N ILE A 134 5.55 9.00 10.68
CA ILE A 134 6.85 8.33 10.77
C ILE A 134 6.86 7.04 9.95
N ILE A 135 5.84 6.19 10.08
CA ILE A 135 5.72 4.95 9.29
C ILE A 135 5.71 5.25 7.78
N CYS A 136 4.97 6.27 7.35
CA CYS A 136 4.93 6.67 5.94
C CYS A 136 6.29 7.19 5.46
N ALA A 137 6.97 8.01 6.28
CA ALA A 137 8.29 8.54 5.96
C ALA A 137 9.36 7.44 5.84
N GLU A 138 9.36 6.47 6.76
CA GLU A 138 10.24 5.29 6.70
C GLU A 138 9.99 4.45 5.44
N ALA A 139 8.73 4.41 4.96
CA ALA A 139 8.35 3.69 3.75
C ALA A 139 8.56 4.49 2.45
N GLY A 140 9.03 5.75 2.53
CA GLY A 140 9.15 6.63 1.37
C GLY A 140 7.80 7.08 0.78
N VAL A 141 6.72 7.00 1.56
CA VAL A 141 5.35 7.32 1.13
C VAL A 141 4.97 8.73 1.59
N PRO A 142 4.68 9.67 0.66
CA PRO A 142 4.10 10.96 1.00
C PRO A 142 2.81 10.80 1.82
N SER A 143 2.62 11.60 2.86
CA SER A 143 1.45 11.50 3.75
C SER A 143 0.78 12.84 3.95
N TYR A 144 -0.56 12.83 3.91
CA TYR A 144 -1.42 14.01 4.02
C TYR A 144 -2.42 13.81 5.15
N VAL A 145 -2.56 14.81 6.02
CA VAL A 145 -3.54 14.73 7.13
C VAL A 145 -4.90 15.23 6.65
N VAL A 146 -5.94 14.44 6.89
CA VAL A 146 -7.33 14.80 6.55
C VAL A 146 -8.14 14.82 7.84
N ILE A 147 -8.72 15.97 8.14
CA ILE A 147 -9.62 16.14 9.29
C ILE A 147 -11.06 16.10 8.77
N THR A 148 -11.82 15.13 9.23
CA THR A 148 -13.22 14.90 8.82
C THR A 148 -14.21 15.28 9.92
N LYS A 149 -15.50 15.36 9.59
CA LYS A 149 -16.59 15.70 10.51
C LYS A 149 -16.45 17.09 11.18
N THR A 150 -15.80 18.03 10.50
CA THR A 150 -15.60 19.39 11.01
C THR A 150 -16.91 20.18 11.05
N ASP A 151 -17.92 19.76 10.30
CA ASP A 151 -19.28 20.31 10.27
C ASP A 151 -20.03 20.18 11.60
N LEU A 152 -19.61 19.25 12.47
CA LEU A 152 -20.24 19.02 13.78
C LEU A 152 -19.77 20.03 14.85
N PHE A 153 -18.85 20.93 14.50
CA PHE A 153 -18.18 21.84 15.42
C PHE A 153 -18.23 23.29 14.91
N PRO A 154 -18.03 24.28 15.80
CA PRO A 154 -17.89 25.68 15.39
C PRO A 154 -16.76 25.86 14.35
N PRO A 155 -16.90 26.79 13.39
CA PRO A 155 -15.92 26.99 12.31
C PRO A 155 -14.46 27.13 12.79
N ASP A 156 -14.25 27.84 13.90
CA ASP A 156 -12.92 28.13 14.45
C ASP A 156 -12.21 26.85 14.97
N TYR A 157 -12.98 25.83 15.37
CA TYR A 157 -12.43 24.61 15.96
C TYR A 157 -11.60 23.80 14.94
N ALA A 158 -12.04 23.75 13.68
CA ALA A 158 -11.29 23.08 12.62
C ALA A 158 -9.93 23.76 12.40
N GLU A 159 -9.88 25.09 12.45
CA GLU A 159 -8.63 25.85 12.32
C GLU A 159 -7.68 25.58 13.49
N GLU A 160 -8.20 25.48 14.72
CA GLU A 160 -7.40 25.12 15.90
C GLU A 160 -6.75 23.73 15.76
N LEU A 161 -7.49 22.74 15.25
CA LEU A 161 -6.95 21.41 15.00
C LEU A 161 -5.87 21.44 13.91
N VAL A 162 -6.08 22.18 12.81
CA VAL A 162 -5.08 22.36 11.75
C VAL A 162 -3.79 22.95 12.33
N ARG A 163 -3.88 24.05 13.10
CA ARG A 163 -2.71 24.67 13.74
C ARG A 163 -1.99 23.69 14.68
N SER A 164 -2.74 22.88 15.42
CA SER A 164 -2.19 21.87 16.32
C SER A 164 -1.42 20.77 15.56
N VAL A 165 -1.92 20.36 14.39
CA VAL A 165 -1.24 19.41 13.50
C VAL A 165 0.03 20.01 12.91
N GLU A 166 -0.04 21.24 12.37
CA GLU A 166 1.10 21.93 11.77
C GLU A 166 2.22 22.18 12.79
N ALA A 167 1.87 22.55 14.02
CA ALA A 167 2.83 22.75 15.10
C ALA A 167 3.51 21.44 15.53
N ARG A 168 2.81 20.31 15.47
CA ARG A 168 3.36 19.00 15.83
C ARG A 168 4.16 18.36 14.67
N LEU A 169 3.70 18.53 13.44
CA LEU A 169 4.20 17.85 12.25
C LEU A 169 4.71 18.87 11.22
N PRO A 170 5.83 19.55 11.51
CA PRO A 170 6.38 20.54 10.58
C PRO A 170 6.71 19.88 9.23
N GLY A 171 6.30 20.52 8.14
CA GLY A 171 6.52 20.01 6.78
C GLY A 171 5.59 18.87 6.35
N ALA A 172 4.48 18.62 7.06
CA ALA A 172 3.39 17.79 6.52
C ALA A 172 2.74 18.49 5.31
N GLU A 173 2.55 17.77 4.20
CA GLU A 173 1.87 18.33 3.03
C GLU A 173 0.38 18.54 3.34
N ARG A 174 -0.01 19.83 3.29
CA ARG A 174 -1.35 20.43 3.51
C ARG A 174 -2.41 19.55 4.19
N VAL A 175 -2.72 19.91 5.43
CA VAL A 175 -3.95 19.51 6.11
C VAL A 175 -5.14 20.11 5.36
N ARG A 176 -6.05 19.28 4.82
CA ARG A 176 -7.30 19.78 4.23
C ARG A 176 -8.48 19.39 5.11
N PRO A 177 -9.23 20.38 5.66
CA PRO A 177 -10.55 20.11 6.20
C PRO A 177 -11.43 19.65 5.03
N THR A 178 -12.18 18.57 5.23
CA THR A 178 -13.14 18.11 4.21
C THR A 178 -14.53 18.02 4.85
N VAL A 179 -15.50 18.65 4.20
CA VAL A 179 -16.93 18.54 4.55
C VAL A 179 -17.48 17.28 3.87
N SER A 180 -18.23 16.47 4.62
CA SER A 180 -18.94 15.30 4.06
C SER A 180 -20.14 15.71 3.21
#